data_AF-A0A661ZGH2-F1
#
_entry.id   AF-A0A661ZGH2-F1
#
_cell.length_a   1.000
_cell.length_b   1.000
_cell.length_c   1.000
_cell.angle_alpha   90.00
_cell.angle_beta   90.00
_cell.angle_gamma   90.00
#
_symmetry.space_group_name_H-M   'P 1'
#
loop_
_entity.id
_entity.type
_entity.pdbx_description
1 polymer ?
#
loop_
_entity_poly.entity_id
_entity_poly.type
_entity_poly.pdbx_seq_one_letter_code
_entity_poly.pdbx_strand_id
1 'polypeptide(L)'
;MLNNEDKIDDNQVIEDYFSVIALLDQLEGKSVRWERARATIDGMMLKENILSCEALNGYFEPQFDQSKNDKIFLEKVITFYTTAGCGRSDIYVAASENLYRIEPGPESAHNLAILFITRNDFEKAADYLKEAVQGEDTNSETRAEWYYELAVVSNANGDYCEAMEYAREAIQLKSDYGKAYVLLGDLYIASRDNLGDDFHKRTAFWAAADMYKKATSADPSVAEESNKKLTDYAGQYPNSEDIFFRDMKEGDSYLVEGCINASTTVRSRK
;
A
#
# COMPACT_ATOMS: atom_id res chain seq x y z
N MET A 1 27.08 -25.61 -1.51
CA MET A 1 27.39 -27.06 -1.32
C MET A 1 26.28 -27.90 -1.98
N LEU A 2 26.59 -29.13 -2.39
CA LEU A 2 25.79 -30.08 -3.22
C LEU A 2 25.50 -29.69 -4.69
N ASN A 3 25.07 -28.45 -5.00
CA ASN A 3 24.88 -28.02 -6.40
C ASN A 3 26.18 -27.54 -7.10
N ASN A 4 27.14 -27.00 -6.35
CA ASN A 4 28.40 -26.46 -6.91
C ASN A 4 29.36 -27.51 -7.56
N GLU A 5 28.95 -28.77 -7.67
CA GLU A 5 29.71 -29.83 -8.33
C GLU A 5 28.90 -30.59 -9.41
N ASP A 6 27.74 -30.07 -9.85
CA ASP A 6 26.82 -30.72 -10.82
C ASP A 6 26.36 -32.13 -10.41
N LYS A 7 26.35 -32.45 -9.12
CA LYS A 7 26.02 -33.79 -8.61
C LYS A 7 24.54 -34.00 -8.33
N ILE A 8 23.76 -32.93 -8.14
CA ILE A 8 22.33 -32.98 -7.86
C ILE A 8 21.66 -31.84 -8.64
N ASP A 9 20.56 -32.17 -9.35
CA ASP A 9 19.75 -31.21 -10.12
C ASP A 9 19.06 -30.20 -9.19
N ASP A 10 18.99 -28.94 -9.60
CA ASP A 10 18.39 -27.88 -8.77
C ASP A 10 16.92 -28.13 -8.45
N ASN A 11 16.16 -28.73 -9.37
CA ASN A 11 14.77 -29.10 -9.09
C ASN A 11 14.68 -30.21 -8.05
N GLN A 12 15.62 -31.17 -8.05
CA GLN A 12 15.68 -32.19 -7.01
C GLN A 12 15.94 -31.58 -5.63
N VAL A 13 16.85 -30.60 -5.53
CA VAL A 13 17.12 -29.91 -4.26
C VAL A 13 15.88 -29.13 -3.79
N ILE A 14 15.17 -28.48 -4.70
CA ILE A 14 13.91 -27.78 -4.41
C ILE A 14 12.84 -28.76 -3.91
N GLU A 15 12.69 -29.93 -4.55
CA GLU A 15 11.74 -30.97 -4.13
C GLU A 15 12.04 -31.54 -2.74
N ASP A 16 13.32 -31.81 -2.46
CA ASP A 16 13.77 -32.29 -1.16
C ASP A 16 13.48 -31.24 -0.08
N TYR A 17 13.77 -29.97 -0.37
CA TYR A 17 13.42 -28.86 0.52
C TYR A 17 11.91 -28.76 0.76
N PHE A 18 11.09 -28.84 -0.28
CA PHE A 18 9.63 -28.83 -0.13
C PHE A 18 9.12 -29.97 0.74
N SER A 19 9.72 -31.16 0.63
CA SER A 19 9.39 -32.31 1.46
C SER A 19 9.73 -32.07 2.94
N VAL A 20 10.89 -31.46 3.21
CA VAL A 20 11.31 -31.09 4.58
C VAL A 20 10.38 -30.04 5.16
N ILE A 21 10.00 -29.02 4.38
CA ILE A 21 9.09 -27.96 4.81
C ILE A 21 7.69 -28.50 5.09
N ALA A 22 7.16 -29.37 4.23
CA ALA A 22 5.86 -29.99 4.45
C ALA A 22 5.80 -30.80 5.76
N LEU A 23 6.90 -31.47 6.14
CA LEU A 23 7.01 -32.15 7.44
C LEU A 23 7.11 -31.16 8.61
N LEU A 24 7.88 -30.08 8.43
CA LEU A 24 8.05 -29.05 9.44
C LEU A 24 6.72 -28.34 9.75
N ASP A 25 5.91 -28.05 8.74
CA ASP A 25 4.64 -27.32 8.88
C ASP A 25 3.58 -28.09 9.66
N GLN A 26 3.69 -29.41 9.76
CA GLN A 26 2.85 -30.21 10.66
C GLN A 26 3.07 -29.87 12.16
N LEU A 27 4.17 -29.17 12.49
CA LEU A 27 4.53 -28.72 13.83
C LEU A 27 4.12 -27.27 14.11
N GLU A 28 3.53 -26.55 13.16
CA GLU A 28 3.02 -25.20 13.36
C GLU A 28 1.99 -25.18 14.50
N GLY A 29 2.11 -24.19 15.40
CA GLY A 29 1.31 -24.08 16.62
C GLY A 29 1.57 -25.16 17.70
N LYS A 30 2.30 -26.25 17.38
CA LYS A 30 2.63 -27.35 18.31
C LYS A 30 4.03 -27.24 18.90
N SER A 31 4.96 -26.65 18.16
CA SER A 31 6.35 -26.49 18.58
C SER A 31 6.72 -25.02 18.69
N VAL A 32 7.18 -24.62 19.88
CA VAL A 32 7.74 -23.26 20.11
C VAL A 32 9.01 -22.98 19.31
N ARG A 33 9.60 -24.01 18.66
CA ARG A 33 10.78 -23.88 17.81
C ARG A 33 10.46 -23.79 16.33
N TRP A 34 9.19 -24.00 15.93
CA TRP A 34 8.79 -24.10 14.54
C TRP A 34 9.21 -22.84 13.74
N GLU A 35 8.85 -21.64 14.19
CA GLU A 35 9.20 -20.38 13.52
C GLU A 35 10.70 -20.26 13.27
N ARG A 36 11.52 -20.51 14.31
CA ARG A 36 12.98 -20.42 14.21
C ARG A 36 13.54 -21.47 13.26
N ALA A 37 13.04 -22.71 13.33
CA ALA A 37 13.49 -23.79 12.47
C ALA A 37 13.16 -23.47 11.00
N ARG A 38 11.93 -23.01 10.73
CA ARG A 38 11.46 -22.61 9.42
C ARG A 38 12.34 -21.51 8.84
N ALA A 39 12.51 -20.41 9.58
CA ALA A 39 13.36 -19.29 9.17
C ALA A 39 14.82 -19.69 8.94
N THR A 40 15.35 -20.63 9.73
CA THR A 40 16.73 -21.11 9.57
C THR A 40 16.90 -21.89 8.28
N ILE A 41 15.98 -22.81 7.98
CA ILE A 41 16.03 -23.64 6.75
C ILE A 41 15.82 -22.73 5.53
N ASP A 42 14.78 -21.88 5.54
CA ASP A 42 14.48 -20.95 4.45
C ASP A 42 15.68 -20.03 4.19
N GLY A 43 16.30 -19.50 5.24
CA GLY A 43 17.50 -18.66 5.13
C GLY A 43 18.72 -19.38 4.54
N MET A 44 18.90 -20.68 4.82
CA MET A 44 19.96 -21.48 4.17
C MET A 44 19.70 -21.64 2.67
N MET A 45 18.46 -21.95 2.29
CA MET A 45 18.10 -22.15 0.89
C MET A 45 18.20 -20.85 0.07
N LEU A 46 17.78 -19.72 0.66
CA LEU A 46 17.95 -18.39 0.05
C LEU A 46 19.43 -18.05 -0.13
N LYS A 47 20.27 -18.32 0.87
CA LYS A 47 21.71 -18.03 0.81
C LYS A 47 22.44 -18.83 -0.27
N GLU A 48 22.00 -20.06 -0.53
CA GLU A 48 22.56 -20.91 -1.58
C GLU A 48 21.88 -20.70 -2.95
N ASN A 49 21.04 -19.66 -3.11
CA ASN A 49 20.30 -19.32 -4.34
C ASN A 49 19.30 -20.39 -4.85
N ILE A 50 19.01 -21.41 -4.05
CA ILE A 50 18.05 -22.47 -4.42
C ILE A 50 16.62 -21.93 -4.49
N LEU A 51 16.29 -20.94 -3.67
CA LEU A 51 15.01 -20.21 -3.72
C LEU A 51 15.14 -18.85 -4.41
N SER A 52 16.08 -18.72 -5.35
CA SER A 52 16.10 -17.54 -6.22
C SER A 52 14.85 -17.53 -7.11
N CYS A 53 14.41 -16.36 -7.54
CA CYS A 53 13.25 -16.26 -8.44
C CYS A 53 13.49 -17.01 -9.76
N GLU A 54 14.73 -17.05 -10.25
CA GLU A 54 15.09 -17.84 -11.44
C GLU A 54 14.90 -19.34 -11.21
N ALA A 55 15.41 -19.87 -10.10
CA ALA A 55 15.25 -21.28 -9.75
C ALA A 55 13.79 -21.67 -9.52
N LEU A 56 13.02 -20.83 -8.82
CA LEU A 56 11.59 -21.04 -8.61
C LEU A 56 10.78 -20.97 -9.91
N ASN A 57 11.11 -20.05 -10.82
CA ASN A 57 10.49 -19.98 -12.13
C ASN A 57 10.79 -21.27 -12.93
N GLY A 58 12.06 -21.68 -12.97
CA GLY A 58 12.49 -22.91 -13.64
C GLY A 58 11.77 -24.16 -13.12
N TYR A 59 11.47 -24.21 -11.82
CA TYR A 59 10.71 -25.31 -11.22
C TYR A 59 9.21 -25.24 -11.52
N PHE A 60 8.56 -24.09 -11.29
CA PHE A 60 7.09 -23.98 -11.29
C PHE A 60 6.48 -23.67 -12.67
N GLU A 61 7.15 -22.91 -13.53
CA GLU A 61 6.60 -22.52 -14.85
C GLU A 61 6.24 -23.74 -15.74
N PRO A 62 7.07 -24.80 -15.86
CA PRO A 62 6.73 -25.97 -16.66
C PRO A 62 5.47 -26.71 -16.19
N GLN A 63 5.11 -26.57 -14.91
CA GLN A 63 3.98 -27.24 -14.28
C GLN A 63 2.71 -26.38 -14.30
N PHE A 64 2.85 -25.06 -14.50
CA PHE A 64 1.79 -24.10 -14.25
C PHE A 64 0.54 -24.35 -15.09
N ASP A 65 0.68 -24.56 -16.39
CA ASP A 65 -0.48 -24.67 -17.29
C ASP A 65 -1.42 -25.83 -16.95
N GLN A 66 -0.86 -26.93 -16.42
CA GLN A 66 -1.61 -28.12 -16.02
C GLN A 66 -2.21 -27.97 -14.62
N SER A 67 -1.56 -27.19 -13.76
CA SER A 67 -1.89 -27.05 -12.34
C SER A 67 -2.51 -25.69 -11.97
N LYS A 68 -2.78 -24.81 -12.95
CA LYS A 68 -3.25 -23.43 -12.73
C LYS A 68 -4.62 -23.29 -12.05
N ASN A 69 -5.35 -24.39 -11.88
CA ASN A 69 -6.61 -24.45 -11.14
C ASN A 69 -6.52 -25.38 -9.92
N ASP A 70 -5.35 -25.96 -9.63
CA ASP A 70 -5.11 -26.76 -8.44
C ASP A 70 -4.75 -25.82 -7.28
N LYS A 71 -5.69 -25.65 -6.35
CA LYS A 71 -5.52 -24.79 -5.18
C LYS A 71 -4.22 -25.06 -4.43
N ILE A 72 -3.86 -26.33 -4.19
CA ILE A 72 -2.68 -26.70 -3.41
C ILE A 72 -1.41 -26.26 -4.14
N PHE A 73 -1.38 -26.44 -5.46
CA PHE A 73 -0.27 -25.98 -6.29
C PHE A 73 -0.14 -24.45 -6.26
N LEU A 74 -1.26 -23.73 -6.41
CA LEU A 74 -1.28 -22.27 -6.38
C LEU A 74 -0.81 -21.71 -5.02
N GLU A 75 -1.31 -22.26 -3.91
CA GLU A 75 -0.87 -21.92 -2.55
C GLU A 75 0.63 -22.17 -2.36
N LYS A 76 1.15 -23.27 -2.91
CA LYS A 76 2.58 -23.59 -2.88
C LYS A 76 3.41 -22.54 -3.63
N VAL A 77 3.00 -22.17 -4.85
CA VAL A 77 3.65 -21.09 -5.61
C VAL A 77 3.65 -19.79 -4.80
N ILE A 78 2.49 -19.35 -4.32
CA ILE A 78 2.34 -18.10 -3.57
C ILE A 78 3.24 -18.09 -2.33
N THR A 79 3.26 -19.19 -1.57
CA THR A 79 4.08 -19.32 -0.34
C THR A 79 5.56 -19.16 -0.64
N PHE A 80 6.11 -19.93 -1.59
CA PHE A 80 7.55 -19.90 -1.85
C PHE A 80 8.00 -18.60 -2.53
N TYR A 81 7.17 -18.01 -3.40
CA TYR A 81 7.47 -16.73 -4.03
C TYR A 81 7.40 -15.58 -3.03
N THR A 82 6.50 -15.65 -2.04
CA THR A 82 6.47 -14.69 -0.93
C THR A 82 7.72 -14.81 -0.08
N THR A 83 8.09 -16.03 0.35
CA THR A 83 9.31 -16.28 1.13
C THR A 83 10.57 -15.82 0.42
N ALA A 84 10.64 -16.00 -0.90
CA ALA A 84 11.77 -15.59 -1.72
C ALA A 84 11.78 -14.10 -2.10
N GLY A 85 10.71 -13.36 -1.83
CA GLY A 85 10.59 -11.95 -2.23
C GLY A 85 10.42 -11.75 -3.74
N CYS A 86 9.84 -12.73 -4.44
CA CYS A 86 9.68 -12.74 -5.90
C CYS A 86 8.42 -12.00 -6.38
N GLY A 87 8.07 -10.88 -5.72
CA GLY A 87 6.84 -10.11 -5.97
C GLY A 87 6.67 -9.54 -7.38
N ARG A 88 7.70 -9.65 -8.24
CA ARG A 88 7.66 -9.22 -9.65
C ARG A 88 7.63 -10.37 -10.65
N SER A 89 7.53 -11.62 -10.20
CA SER A 89 7.41 -12.77 -11.09
C SER A 89 5.99 -12.89 -11.66
N ASP A 90 5.86 -13.19 -12.95
CA ASP A 90 4.56 -13.27 -13.63
C ASP A 90 3.75 -14.50 -13.22
N ILE A 91 4.43 -15.64 -12.96
CA ILE A 91 3.76 -16.83 -12.42
C ILE A 91 3.22 -16.58 -11.00
N TYR A 92 3.88 -15.73 -10.19
CA TYR A 92 3.37 -15.38 -8.86
C TYR A 92 2.07 -14.57 -8.97
N VAL A 93 2.03 -13.60 -9.88
CA VAL A 93 0.81 -12.84 -10.17
C VAL A 93 -0.28 -13.77 -10.68
N ALA A 94 0.01 -14.59 -11.69
CA ALA A 94 -0.97 -15.50 -12.27
C ALA A 94 -1.48 -16.53 -11.24
N ALA A 95 -0.60 -17.03 -10.35
CA ALA A 95 -1.00 -17.94 -9.29
C ALA A 95 -1.94 -17.27 -8.29
N SER A 96 -1.62 -16.04 -7.88
CA SER A 96 -2.43 -15.24 -6.96
C SER A 96 -3.80 -14.89 -7.57
N GLU A 97 -3.83 -14.46 -8.84
CA GLU A 97 -5.09 -14.17 -9.56
C GLU A 97 -5.94 -15.45 -9.73
N ASN A 98 -5.32 -16.60 -9.99
CA ASN A 98 -6.04 -17.86 -10.08
C ASN A 98 -6.59 -18.31 -8.73
N LEU A 99 -5.82 -18.19 -7.65
CA LEU A 99 -6.28 -18.54 -6.32
C LEU A 99 -7.44 -17.64 -5.89
N TYR A 100 -7.35 -16.34 -6.19
CA TYR A 100 -8.44 -15.39 -5.96
C TYR A 100 -9.73 -15.77 -6.69
N ARG A 101 -9.63 -16.28 -7.93
CA ARG A 101 -10.82 -16.77 -8.66
C ARG A 101 -11.45 -18.02 -8.03
N ILE A 102 -10.66 -18.85 -7.34
CA ILE A 102 -11.15 -20.04 -6.64
C ILE A 102 -11.79 -19.65 -5.31
N GLU A 103 -11.14 -18.76 -4.55
CA GLU A 103 -11.56 -18.31 -3.23
C GLU A 103 -11.46 -16.77 -3.13
N PRO A 104 -12.45 -16.05 -3.71
CA PRO A 104 -12.49 -14.61 -3.61
C PRO A 104 -12.84 -14.19 -2.18
N GLY A 105 -12.19 -13.15 -1.70
CA GLY A 105 -12.44 -12.61 -0.38
C GLY A 105 -11.69 -11.30 -0.16
N PRO A 106 -12.05 -10.55 0.89
CA PRO A 106 -11.49 -9.22 1.12
C PRO A 106 -9.98 -9.26 1.36
N GLU A 107 -9.50 -10.25 2.12
CA GLU A 107 -8.08 -10.46 2.37
C GLU A 107 -7.32 -10.92 1.12
N SER A 108 -7.89 -11.80 0.31
CA SER A 108 -7.24 -12.26 -0.92
C SER A 108 -7.19 -11.15 -1.99
N ALA A 109 -8.20 -10.28 -2.04
CA ALA A 109 -8.16 -9.04 -2.84
C ALA A 109 -7.08 -8.07 -2.32
N HIS A 110 -7.01 -7.84 -1.01
CA HIS A 110 -5.96 -7.00 -0.42
C HIS A 110 -4.56 -7.52 -0.74
N ASN A 111 -4.32 -8.82 -0.58
CA ASN A 111 -3.03 -9.45 -0.92
C ASN A 111 -2.65 -9.28 -2.40
N LEU A 112 -3.63 -9.39 -3.31
CA LEU A 112 -3.42 -9.08 -4.72
C LEU A 112 -3.04 -7.62 -4.94
N ALA A 113 -3.70 -6.69 -4.26
CA ALA A 113 -3.34 -5.29 -4.35
C ALA A 113 -1.88 -5.04 -3.91
N ILE A 114 -1.45 -5.61 -2.78
CA ILE A 114 -0.05 -5.52 -2.31
C ILE A 114 0.94 -6.07 -3.35
N LEU A 115 0.56 -7.16 -4.03
CA LEU A 115 1.38 -7.73 -5.11
C LEU A 115 1.49 -6.75 -6.30
N PHE A 116 0.40 -6.12 -6.71
CA PHE A 116 0.42 -5.12 -7.79
C PHE A 116 1.13 -3.83 -7.40
N ILE A 117 1.06 -3.39 -6.14
CA ILE A 117 1.88 -2.28 -5.62
C ILE A 117 3.36 -2.58 -5.79
N THR A 118 3.81 -3.81 -5.49
CA THR A 118 5.22 -4.22 -5.64
C THR A 118 5.70 -4.17 -7.10
N ARG A 119 4.77 -4.28 -8.04
CA ARG A 119 4.99 -4.15 -9.49
C ARG A 119 4.82 -2.73 -10.02
N ASN A 120 4.45 -1.77 -9.17
CA ASN A 120 4.04 -0.42 -9.55
C ASN A 120 2.85 -0.39 -10.53
N ASP A 121 2.00 -1.42 -10.51
CA ASP A 121 0.76 -1.46 -11.27
C ASP A 121 -0.35 -0.87 -10.38
N PHE A 122 -0.34 0.45 -10.27
CA PHE A 122 -1.21 1.16 -9.33
C PHE A 122 -2.69 1.10 -9.73
N GLU A 123 -2.99 0.98 -11.02
CA GLU A 123 -4.36 0.81 -11.52
C GLU A 123 -4.97 -0.50 -11.02
N LYS A 124 -4.31 -1.65 -11.28
CA LYS A 124 -4.78 -2.93 -10.75
C LYS A 124 -4.78 -2.98 -9.23
N ALA A 125 -3.77 -2.39 -8.58
CA ALA A 125 -3.74 -2.34 -7.12
C ALA A 125 -4.95 -1.59 -6.55
N ALA A 126 -5.34 -0.47 -7.16
CA ALA A 126 -6.52 0.28 -6.75
C ALA A 126 -7.81 -0.53 -6.95
N ASP A 127 -7.95 -1.26 -8.05
CA ASP A 127 -9.11 -2.12 -8.31
C ASP A 127 -9.28 -3.20 -7.24
N TYR A 128 -8.20 -3.93 -6.91
CA TYR A 128 -8.26 -4.95 -5.87
C TYR A 128 -8.45 -4.37 -4.45
N LEU A 129 -7.91 -3.20 -4.16
CA LEU A 129 -8.21 -2.49 -2.90
C LEU A 129 -9.67 -2.05 -2.82
N LYS A 130 -10.27 -1.61 -3.93
CA LYS A 130 -11.71 -1.28 -4.02
C LYS A 130 -12.57 -2.51 -3.71
N GLU A 131 -12.20 -3.68 -4.21
CA GLU A 131 -12.86 -4.95 -3.87
C GLU A 131 -12.67 -5.30 -2.38
N ALA A 132 -11.46 -5.14 -1.84
CA ALA A 132 -11.14 -5.43 -0.44
C ALA A 132 -11.98 -4.60 0.54
N VAL A 133 -12.07 -3.28 0.35
CA VAL A 133 -12.83 -2.38 1.24
C VAL A 133 -14.34 -2.64 1.22
N GLN A 134 -14.87 -3.18 0.12
CA GLN A 134 -16.29 -3.55 -0.04
C GLN A 134 -16.66 -4.86 0.66
N GLY A 135 -15.68 -5.65 1.12
CA GLY A 135 -15.91 -6.90 1.83
C GLY A 135 -16.78 -6.75 3.07
N GLU A 136 -17.88 -7.52 3.17
CA GLU A 136 -18.85 -7.40 4.27
C GLU A 136 -18.24 -7.74 5.64
N ASP A 137 -17.38 -8.77 5.71
CA ASP A 137 -16.77 -9.25 6.95
C ASP A 137 -15.55 -8.42 7.42
N THR A 138 -15.18 -7.37 6.69
CA THR A 138 -14.07 -6.50 7.07
C THR A 138 -14.47 -5.58 8.23
N ASN A 139 -13.78 -5.69 9.36
CA ASN A 139 -13.98 -4.79 10.50
C ASN A 139 -13.58 -3.34 10.15
N SER A 140 -14.11 -2.36 10.90
CA SER A 140 -13.89 -0.93 10.63
C SER A 140 -12.42 -0.53 10.61
N GLU A 141 -11.58 -1.14 11.43
CA GLU A 141 -10.19 -0.71 11.60
C GLU A 141 -9.34 -1.18 10.43
N THR A 142 -9.50 -2.44 10.04
CA THR A 142 -8.90 -2.98 8.81
C THR A 142 -9.43 -2.26 7.58
N ARG A 143 -10.74 -1.96 7.53
CA ARG A 143 -11.33 -1.22 6.40
C ARG A 143 -10.76 0.20 6.32
N ALA A 144 -10.52 0.87 7.44
CA ALA A 144 -9.89 2.19 7.48
C ALA A 144 -8.45 2.14 6.95
N GLU A 145 -7.68 1.12 7.33
CA GLU A 145 -6.31 0.88 6.85
C GLU A 145 -6.28 0.63 5.34
N TRP A 146 -7.20 -0.18 4.81
CA TRP A 146 -7.31 -0.43 3.38
C TRP A 146 -7.80 0.79 2.59
N TYR A 147 -8.71 1.61 3.12
CA TYR A 147 -9.04 2.89 2.49
C TYR A 147 -7.85 3.85 2.46
N TYR A 148 -7.03 3.86 3.52
CA TYR A 148 -5.78 4.64 3.52
C TYR A 148 -4.81 4.14 2.45
N GLU A 149 -4.60 2.82 2.33
CA GLU A 149 -3.77 2.26 1.27
C GLU A 149 -4.32 2.56 -0.13
N LEU A 150 -5.64 2.45 -0.32
CA LEU A 150 -6.30 2.82 -1.57
C LEU A 150 -6.08 4.30 -1.92
N ALA A 151 -6.13 5.19 -0.92
CA ALA A 151 -5.79 6.60 -1.11
C ALA A 151 -4.32 6.79 -1.50
N VAL A 152 -3.38 6.06 -0.88
CA VAL A 152 -1.95 6.11 -1.21
C VAL A 152 -1.70 5.62 -2.65
N VAL A 153 -2.30 4.51 -3.04
CA VAL A 153 -2.18 3.93 -4.39
C VAL A 153 -2.78 4.86 -5.44
N SER A 154 -3.99 5.39 -5.17
CA SER A 154 -4.66 6.34 -6.07
C SER A 154 -3.85 7.64 -6.21
N ASN A 155 -3.22 8.11 -5.13
CA ASN A 155 -2.29 9.24 -5.19
C ASN A 155 -1.07 8.94 -6.09
N ALA A 156 -0.48 7.74 -5.97
CA ALA A 156 0.64 7.31 -6.79
C ALA A 156 0.24 7.16 -8.27
N ASN A 157 -1.01 6.82 -8.55
CA ASN A 157 -1.58 6.76 -9.90
C ASN A 157 -1.94 8.15 -10.49
N GLY A 158 -1.97 9.20 -9.66
CA GLY A 158 -2.36 10.56 -10.05
C GLY A 158 -3.86 10.86 -9.93
N ASP A 159 -4.65 9.91 -9.40
CA ASP A 159 -6.10 10.02 -9.24
C ASP A 159 -6.45 10.80 -7.96
N TYR A 160 -5.97 12.04 -7.86
CA TYR A 160 -5.99 12.80 -6.61
C TYR A 160 -7.39 13.01 -6.02
N CYS A 161 -8.41 13.19 -6.87
CA CYS A 161 -9.78 13.41 -6.40
C CYS A 161 -10.39 12.14 -5.77
N GLU A 162 -10.20 10.97 -6.37
CA GLU A 162 -10.64 9.70 -5.77
C GLU A 162 -9.86 9.42 -4.49
N ALA A 163 -8.54 9.64 -4.51
CA ALA A 163 -7.67 9.49 -3.35
C ALA A 163 -8.14 10.33 -2.15
N MET A 164 -8.65 11.54 -2.38
CA MET A 164 -9.21 12.39 -1.32
C MET A 164 -10.45 11.78 -0.68
N GLU A 165 -11.35 11.20 -1.48
CA GLU A 165 -12.54 10.52 -0.94
C GLU A 165 -12.12 9.32 -0.09
N TYR A 166 -11.18 8.50 -0.57
CA TYR A 166 -10.70 7.34 0.19
C TYR A 166 -9.99 7.74 1.49
N ALA A 167 -9.20 8.82 1.49
CA ALA A 167 -8.60 9.33 2.72
C ALA A 167 -9.66 9.84 3.71
N ARG A 168 -10.76 10.44 3.23
CA ARG A 168 -11.89 10.86 4.07
C ARG A 168 -12.65 9.66 4.66
N GLU A 169 -12.86 8.60 3.88
CA GLU A 169 -13.46 7.35 4.37
C GLU A 169 -12.59 6.71 5.47
N ALA A 170 -11.26 6.68 5.28
CA ALA A 170 -10.33 6.20 6.31
C ALA A 170 -10.43 7.01 7.61
N ILE A 171 -10.51 8.33 7.52
CA ILE A 171 -10.69 9.24 8.67
C ILE A 171 -12.06 9.03 9.33
N GLN A 172 -13.11 8.81 8.54
CA GLN A 172 -14.47 8.60 9.07
C GLN A 172 -14.56 7.31 9.88
N LEU A 173 -13.94 6.23 9.41
CA LEU A 173 -13.88 4.96 10.11
C LEU A 173 -12.95 5.01 11.33
N LYS A 174 -11.82 5.73 11.20
CA LYS A 174 -10.79 5.84 12.24
C LYS A 174 -10.40 7.30 12.45
N SER A 175 -11.10 7.98 13.36
CA SER A 175 -10.96 9.42 13.56
C SER A 175 -9.60 9.86 14.13
N ASP A 176 -8.86 8.94 14.74
CA ASP A 176 -7.50 9.12 15.25
C ASP A 176 -6.42 8.69 14.24
N TYR A 177 -6.78 8.48 12.96
CA TYR A 177 -5.82 8.02 11.95
C TYR A 177 -4.97 9.18 11.40
N GLY A 178 -3.97 9.60 12.18
CA GLY A 178 -3.08 10.72 11.84
C GLY A 178 -2.53 10.68 10.42
N LYS A 179 -2.06 9.50 9.98
CA LYS A 179 -1.51 9.30 8.63
C LYS A 179 -2.51 9.64 7.52
N ALA A 180 -3.80 9.35 7.70
CA ALA A 180 -4.83 9.67 6.72
C ALA A 180 -5.07 11.19 6.62
N TYR A 181 -5.00 11.93 7.74
CA TYR A 181 -5.02 13.40 7.69
C TYR A 181 -3.79 13.99 7.01
N VAL A 182 -2.60 13.45 7.28
CA VAL A 182 -1.37 13.89 6.58
C VAL A 182 -1.50 13.67 5.08
N LEU A 183 -1.93 12.48 4.66
CA LEU A 183 -2.17 12.15 3.26
C LEU A 183 -3.21 13.07 2.62
N LEU A 184 -4.33 13.35 3.29
CA LEU A 184 -5.35 14.27 2.78
C LEU A 184 -4.80 15.69 2.56
N GLY A 185 -3.93 16.17 3.45
CA GLY A 185 -3.22 17.44 3.24
C GLY A 185 -2.27 17.41 2.04
N ASP A 186 -1.52 16.33 1.87
CA ASP A 186 -0.64 16.14 0.70
C ASP A 186 -1.43 16.08 -0.61
N LEU A 187 -2.60 15.43 -0.61
CA LEU A 187 -3.51 15.34 -1.74
C LEU A 187 -4.11 16.69 -2.13
N TYR A 188 -4.42 17.55 -1.16
CA TYR A 188 -4.83 18.93 -1.45
C TYR A 188 -3.74 19.70 -2.20
N ILE A 189 -2.48 19.55 -1.78
CA ILE A 189 -1.36 20.19 -2.46
C ILE A 189 -1.09 19.58 -3.84
N ALA A 190 -1.20 18.25 -3.99
CA ALA A 190 -0.98 17.54 -5.24
C ALA A 190 -2.04 17.89 -6.30
N SER A 191 -3.30 18.01 -5.88
CA SER A 191 -4.43 18.38 -6.75
C SER A 191 -4.54 19.87 -7.06
N ARG A 192 -3.64 20.72 -6.53
CA ARG A 192 -3.74 22.19 -6.69
C ARG A 192 -3.78 22.63 -8.15
N ASP A 193 -3.20 21.87 -9.07
CA ASP A 193 -3.19 22.21 -10.49
C ASP A 193 -4.58 22.09 -11.15
N ASN A 194 -5.51 21.40 -10.50
CA ASN A 194 -6.93 21.37 -10.88
C ASN A 194 -7.69 22.63 -10.40
N LEU A 195 -7.05 23.49 -9.61
CA LEU A 195 -7.58 24.80 -9.24
C LEU A 195 -7.22 25.84 -10.31
N GLY A 196 -7.91 26.98 -10.28
CA GLY A 196 -7.79 28.04 -11.29
C GLY A 196 -6.44 28.77 -11.31
N ASP A 197 -6.48 30.08 -11.08
CA ASP A 197 -5.27 30.92 -11.12
C ASP A 197 -4.29 30.62 -9.97
N ASP A 198 -3.09 31.22 -10.01
CA ASP A 198 -2.05 31.02 -8.98
C ASP A 198 -2.57 31.28 -7.55
N PHE A 199 -3.44 32.27 -7.37
CA PHE A 199 -4.06 32.52 -6.07
C PHE A 199 -4.86 31.30 -5.60
N HIS A 200 -5.75 30.76 -6.44
CA HIS A 200 -6.56 29.58 -6.09
C HIS A 200 -5.66 28.37 -5.81
N LYS A 201 -4.62 28.12 -6.63
CA LYS A 201 -3.65 27.05 -6.39
C LYS A 201 -2.99 27.18 -5.01
N ARG A 202 -2.71 28.40 -4.57
CA ARG A 202 -2.11 28.66 -3.26
C ARG A 202 -3.08 28.43 -2.10
N THR A 203 -4.39 28.54 -2.31
CA THR A 203 -5.39 28.26 -1.26
C THR A 203 -5.41 26.78 -0.84
N ALA A 204 -4.97 25.86 -1.70
CA ALA A 204 -4.78 24.46 -1.35
C ALA A 204 -3.83 24.27 -0.14
N PHE A 205 -2.79 25.10 -0.02
CA PHE A 205 -1.87 25.04 1.12
C PHE A 205 -2.52 25.48 2.44
N TRP A 206 -3.56 26.33 2.41
CA TRP A 206 -4.33 26.63 3.61
C TRP A 206 -5.14 25.43 4.08
N ALA A 207 -5.84 24.77 3.17
CA ALA A 207 -6.61 23.57 3.48
C ALA A 207 -5.69 22.43 3.96
N ALA A 208 -4.53 22.26 3.32
CA ALA A 208 -3.53 21.28 3.72
C ALA A 208 -3.00 21.55 5.13
N ALA A 209 -2.73 22.82 5.46
CA ALA A 209 -2.30 23.21 6.81
C ALA A 209 -3.34 22.86 7.88
N ASP A 210 -4.62 22.93 7.56
CA ASP A 210 -5.67 22.48 8.49
C ASP A 210 -5.63 20.97 8.71
N MET A 211 -5.38 20.20 7.66
CA MET A 211 -5.28 18.74 7.77
C MET A 211 -4.04 18.33 8.58
N TYR A 212 -2.88 18.97 8.38
CA TYR A 212 -1.69 18.69 9.19
C TYR A 212 -1.89 19.03 10.67
N LYS A 213 -2.61 20.13 11.00
CA LYS A 213 -2.97 20.45 12.39
C LYS A 213 -3.96 19.46 12.99
N LYS A 214 -4.92 18.99 12.20
CA LYS A 214 -5.84 17.93 12.63
C LYS A 214 -5.08 16.63 12.87
N ALA A 215 -4.12 16.28 12.01
CA ALA A 215 -3.27 15.10 12.14
C ALA A 215 -2.55 15.08 13.49
N THR A 216 -1.90 16.20 13.88
CA THR A 216 -1.19 16.29 15.17
C THR A 216 -2.11 16.21 16.39
N SER A 217 -3.34 16.73 16.24
CA SER A 217 -4.35 16.72 17.29
C SER A 217 -4.98 15.34 17.48
N ALA A 218 -5.20 14.62 16.37
CA ALA A 218 -5.79 13.29 16.34
C ALA A 218 -4.78 12.22 16.75
N ASP A 219 -3.52 12.35 16.32
CA ASP A 219 -2.44 11.39 16.54
C ASP A 219 -1.11 12.12 16.75
N PRO A 220 -0.62 12.22 17.99
CA PRO A 220 0.66 12.84 18.28
C PRO A 220 1.87 12.16 17.63
N SER A 221 1.76 10.90 17.18
CA SER A 221 2.87 10.17 16.56
C SER A 221 3.30 10.77 15.21
N VAL A 222 2.39 11.46 14.51
CA VAL A 222 2.68 12.14 13.23
C VAL A 222 3.02 13.63 13.41
N ALA A 223 3.21 14.09 14.66
CA ALA A 223 3.39 15.51 14.95
C ALA A 223 4.67 16.11 14.35
N GLU A 224 5.79 15.38 14.37
CA GLU A 224 7.06 15.85 13.82
C GLU A 224 6.94 16.10 12.31
N GLU A 225 6.44 15.11 11.56
CA GLU A 225 6.25 15.21 10.11
C GLU A 225 5.24 16.33 9.75
N SER A 226 4.11 16.38 10.44
CA SER A 226 3.06 17.36 10.19
C SER A 226 3.54 18.79 10.46
N ASN A 227 4.28 19.01 11.55
CA ASN A 227 4.84 20.33 11.88
C ASN A 227 5.92 20.76 10.89
N LYS A 228 6.70 19.81 10.38
CA LYS A 228 7.65 20.08 9.30
C LYS A 228 6.92 20.53 8.03
N LYS A 229 5.90 19.81 7.56
CA LYS A 229 5.08 20.21 6.40
C LYS A 229 4.43 21.59 6.59
N LEU A 230 3.92 21.88 7.79
CA LEU A 230 3.38 23.21 8.12
C LEU A 230 4.42 24.33 7.96
N THR A 231 5.66 24.07 8.37
CA THR A 231 6.77 25.02 8.25
C THR A 231 7.20 25.19 6.80
N ASP A 232 7.42 24.08 6.10
CA ASP A 232 7.91 24.04 4.71
C ASP A 232 6.94 24.74 3.74
N TYR A 233 5.64 24.65 3.99
CA TYR A 233 4.61 25.22 3.12
C TYR A 233 4.09 26.60 3.53
N ALA A 234 4.49 27.15 4.68
CA ALA A 234 4.02 28.47 5.13
C ALA A 234 4.35 29.59 4.12
N GLY A 235 5.49 29.49 3.43
CA GLY A 235 5.90 30.43 2.38
C GLY A 235 5.10 30.33 1.08
N GLN A 236 4.30 29.27 0.90
CA GLN A 236 3.50 29.04 -0.32
C GLN A 236 2.12 29.69 -0.28
N TYR A 237 1.69 30.16 0.90
CA TYR A 237 0.40 30.85 1.03
C TYR A 237 0.32 32.10 0.15
N PRO A 238 -0.89 32.55 -0.20
CA PRO A 238 -1.09 33.88 -0.78
C PRO A 238 -0.42 34.97 0.08
N ASN A 239 0.11 36.00 -0.59
CA ASN A 239 0.70 37.13 0.12
C ASN A 239 -0.41 38.09 0.61
N SER A 240 -0.06 38.98 1.54
CA SER A 240 -1.03 39.90 2.15
C SER A 240 -1.67 40.87 1.15
N GLU A 241 -0.96 41.24 0.09
CA GLU A 241 -1.46 42.14 -0.97
C GLU A 241 -2.54 41.43 -1.82
N ASP A 242 -2.31 40.18 -2.23
CA ASP A 242 -3.30 39.37 -2.96
C ASP A 242 -4.56 39.12 -2.12
N ILE A 243 -4.40 38.85 -0.83
CA ILE A 243 -5.51 38.67 0.12
C ILE A 243 -6.34 39.97 0.20
N PHE A 244 -5.66 41.12 0.35
CA PHE A 244 -6.31 42.42 0.45
C PHE A 244 -7.05 42.81 -0.84
N PHE A 245 -6.45 42.62 -2.02
CA PHE A 245 -7.09 42.92 -3.31
C PHE A 245 -8.35 42.10 -3.60
N ARG A 246 -8.54 41.00 -2.86
CA ARG A 246 -9.70 40.13 -2.94
C ARG A 246 -10.69 40.35 -1.79
N ASP A 247 -10.58 41.47 -1.09
CA ASP A 247 -11.44 41.88 0.03
C ASP A 247 -11.51 40.87 1.18
N MET A 248 -10.47 40.03 1.34
CA MET A 248 -10.34 39.08 2.45
C MET A 248 -9.38 39.58 3.52
N LYS A 249 -9.48 38.98 4.71
CA LYS A 249 -8.59 39.24 5.85
C LYS A 249 -8.10 37.92 6.44
N GLU A 250 -6.92 37.96 7.06
CA GLU A 250 -6.45 36.81 7.83
C GLU A 250 -7.44 36.45 8.93
N GLY A 251 -7.74 35.15 9.05
CA GLY A 251 -8.78 34.64 9.95
C GLY A 251 -10.14 34.44 9.29
N ASP A 252 -10.39 34.99 8.11
CA ASP A 252 -11.63 34.75 7.38
C ASP A 252 -11.76 33.27 6.98
N SER A 253 -13.00 32.82 6.85
CA SER A 253 -13.30 31.50 6.29
C SER A 253 -13.25 31.56 4.77
N TYR A 254 -12.64 30.55 4.16
CA TYR A 254 -12.54 30.42 2.71
C TYR A 254 -12.89 28.99 2.28
N LEU A 255 -13.66 28.83 1.22
CA LEU A 255 -13.95 27.52 0.62
C LEU A 255 -12.96 27.27 -0.52
N VAL A 256 -12.11 26.25 -0.37
CA VAL A 256 -11.29 25.76 -1.48
C VAL A 256 -12.18 24.87 -2.34
N GLU A 257 -12.47 25.32 -3.56
CA GLU A 257 -13.34 24.65 -4.53
C GLU A 257 -12.66 23.43 -5.19
N GLY A 258 -13.31 22.85 -6.21
CA GLY A 258 -12.86 21.63 -6.86
C GLY A 258 -13.07 20.40 -5.98
N CYS A 259 -12.31 19.32 -6.22
CA CYS A 259 -12.44 18.09 -5.43
C CYS A 259 -11.86 18.19 -4.01
N ILE A 260 -11.14 19.28 -3.70
CA ILE A 260 -10.75 19.61 -2.32
C ILE A 260 -12.00 19.91 -1.48
N ASN A 261 -12.93 20.71 -2.01
CA ASN A 261 -14.22 21.08 -1.42
C ASN A 261 -14.18 21.23 0.13
N ALA A 262 -13.21 22.01 0.62
CA ALA A 262 -12.91 22.10 2.05
C ALA A 262 -12.89 23.56 2.50
N SER A 263 -13.58 23.84 3.61
CA SER A 263 -13.47 25.13 4.29
C SER A 263 -12.13 25.22 5.03
N THR A 264 -11.47 26.36 4.90
CA THR A 264 -10.18 26.67 5.53
C THR A 264 -10.17 28.08 6.11
N THR A 265 -9.04 28.47 6.70
CA THR A 265 -8.81 29.83 7.23
C THR A 265 -7.77 30.55 6.38
N VAL A 266 -8.09 31.78 5.97
CA VAL A 266 -7.18 32.70 5.26
C VAL A 266 -5.97 33.02 6.13
N ARG A 267 -4.76 32.84 5.57
CA ARG A 267 -3.46 33.09 6.22
C ARG A 267 -2.51 33.72 5.21
N SER A 268 -1.75 34.74 5.58
CA SER A 268 -0.70 35.24 4.69
C SER A 268 0.57 34.41 4.84
N ARG A 269 1.39 34.38 3.78
CA ARG A 269 2.74 33.79 3.86
C ARG A 269 3.58 34.52 4.90
N LYS A 270 4.36 33.76 5.68
CA LYS A 270 5.31 34.28 6.67
C LYS A 270 6.70 34.48 6.08
#